data_AF-A0AAV8Z220-F1
#
_entry.id   AF-A0AAV8Z220-F1
#
_cell.length_a   1.000
_cell.length_b   1.000
_cell.length_c   1.000
_cell.angle_alpha   90.00
_cell.angle_beta   90.00
_cell.angle_gamma   90.00
#
_symmetry.space_group_name_H-M   'P 1'
#
loop_
_entity.id
_entity.type
_entity.pdbx_description
1 polymer ?
#
loop_
_entity_poly.entity_id
_entity_poly.type
_entity_poly.pdbx_seq_one_letter_code
_entity_poly.pdbx_strand_id
1 'polypeptide(L)'
;DAASVLALHSVREAPRLSLRRRAIETEISKSHLQRIFKQNRILPFKPKFRHTLEEGDEAKRRDGPILWPPRSPDLTILDFYLWGRLKQYVYREPLENDEEQLKTRIQRARI
;
A
#
# COMPACT_ATOMS: atom_id res chain seq x y z
N ASP A 1 29.26 21.86 14.25
CA ASP A 1 28.07 22.67 14.54
C ASP A 1 27.29 22.03 15.69
N ALA A 2 26.96 22.77 16.75
CA ALA A 2 26.30 22.23 17.95
C ALA A 2 24.93 21.61 17.64
N ALA A 3 24.17 22.26 16.75
CA ALA A 3 22.90 21.75 16.24
C ALA A 3 23.03 20.40 15.52
N SER A 4 24.14 20.17 14.80
CA SER A 4 24.37 18.90 14.12
C SER A 4 24.60 17.75 15.12
N VAL A 5 25.33 18.01 16.21
CA VAL A 5 25.60 17.00 17.23
C VAL A 5 24.31 16.61 17.96
N LEU A 6 23.52 17.60 18.36
CA LEU A 6 22.22 17.38 19.01
C LEU A 6 21.24 16.63 18.10
N ALA A 7 21.18 17.00 16.83
CA ALA A 7 20.31 16.35 15.85
C ALA A 7 20.68 14.87 15.68
N LEU A 8 21.96 14.54 15.56
CA LEU A 8 22.45 13.16 15.42
C LEU A 8 22.25 12.34 16.70
N HIS A 9 22.47 12.94 17.88
CA HIS A 9 22.21 12.30 19.16
C HIS A 9 20.74 11.91 19.30
N SER A 10 19.81 12.80 18.93
CA SER A 10 18.37 12.50 18.98
C SER A 10 17.98 11.27 18.15
N VAL A 11 18.62 11.08 16.99
CA VAL A 11 18.34 9.94 16.10
C VAL A 11 18.77 8.62 16.73
N ARG A 12 19.90 8.64 17.46
CA ARG A 12 20.41 7.49 18.20
C ARG A 12 19.48 7.10 19.35
N GLU A 13 19.03 8.08 20.12
CA GLU A 13 18.15 7.87 21.29
C GLU A 13 16.76 7.35 20.88
N ALA A 14 16.17 7.88 19.81
CA ALA A 14 14.79 7.57 19.46
C ALA A 14 14.59 7.47 17.94
N PRO A 15 14.97 6.37 17.27
CA PRO A 15 15.07 6.29 15.81
C PRO A 15 13.74 6.39 15.06
N ARG A 16 12.60 6.19 15.73
CA ARG A 16 11.26 6.24 15.12
C ARG A 16 10.58 7.61 15.22
N LEU A 17 11.18 8.60 15.88
CA LEU A 17 10.60 9.93 15.99
C LEU A 17 10.57 10.66 14.65
N SER A 18 9.44 11.31 14.38
CA SER A 18 9.24 12.11 13.18
C SER A 18 10.09 13.38 13.21
N LEU A 19 10.48 13.89 12.04
CA LEU A 19 11.19 15.17 11.90
C LEU A 19 10.46 16.33 12.59
N ARG A 20 9.13 16.33 12.58
CA ARG A 20 8.32 17.37 13.23
C ARG A 20 8.48 17.33 14.75
N ARG A 21 8.44 16.13 15.36
CA ARG A 21 8.64 15.99 16.82
C ARG A 21 10.06 16.37 17.22
N ARG A 22 11.07 15.91 16.47
CA ARG A 22 12.47 16.30 16.72
C ARG A 22 12.69 17.81 16.65
N ALA A 23 12.04 18.51 15.72
CA ALA A 23 12.17 19.96 15.62
C ALA A 23 11.68 20.67 16.89
N ILE A 24 10.66 20.14 17.54
CA ILE A 24 10.14 20.65 18.82
C ILE A 24 11.12 20.31 19.95
N GLU A 25 11.55 19.06 20.06
CA GLU A 25 12.43 18.60 21.14
C GLU A 25 13.84 19.20 21.12
N THR A 26 14.38 19.44 19.92
CA THR A 26 15.74 19.98 19.76
C THR A 26 15.75 21.49 19.59
N GLU A 27 14.58 22.13 19.50
CA GLU A 27 14.40 23.55 19.15
C GLU A 27 15.08 23.97 17.83
N ILE A 28 15.45 23.00 16.98
CA ILE A 28 16.04 23.25 15.67
C ILE A 28 14.91 23.28 14.64
N SER A 29 14.95 24.25 13.71
CA SER A 29 13.97 24.31 12.64
C SER A 29 13.96 23.00 11.82
N LYS A 30 12.75 22.55 11.43
CA LYS A 30 12.54 21.32 10.67
C LYS A 30 13.38 21.28 9.37
N SER A 31 13.51 22.42 8.69
CA SER A 31 14.30 22.55 7.45
C SER A 31 15.80 22.38 7.72
N HIS A 32 16.30 22.90 8.83
CA HIS A 32 17.70 22.73 9.22
C HIS A 32 17.99 21.28 9.61
N LEU A 33 17.12 20.64 10.40
CA LEU A 33 17.20 19.20 10.68
C LEU A 33 17.20 18.35 9.40
N GLN A 34 16.33 18.67 8.45
CA GLN A 34 16.26 17.96 7.18
C GLN A 34 17.56 18.10 6.37
N ARG A 35 18.19 19.28 6.38
CA ARG A 35 19.49 19.51 5.74
C ARG A 35 20.60 18.69 6.39
N ILE A 36 20.68 18.70 7.72
CA ILE A 36 21.66 17.93 8.51
C ILE A 36 21.50 16.43 8.23
N PHE A 37 20.28 15.91 8.25
CA PHE A 37 20.01 14.49 8.01
C PHE A 37 20.35 14.07 6.57
N LYS A 38 20.07 14.94 5.59
CA LYS A 38 20.45 14.71 4.18
C LYS A 38 21.98 14.65 4.02
N GLN A 39 22.72 15.57 4.64
CA GLN A 39 24.19 15.59 4.62
C GLN A 39 24.80 14.32 5.24
N ASN A 40 24.18 13.82 6.32
CA ASN A 40 24.64 12.61 7.03
C ASN A 40 24.00 11.31 6.52
N ARG A 41 23.31 11.33 5.37
CA ARG A 41 22.62 10.17 4.77
C ARG A 41 21.62 9.46 5.70
N ILE A 42 21.07 10.18 6.68
CA ILE A 42 20.00 9.69 7.54
C ILE A 42 18.68 9.94 6.81
N LEU A 43 18.12 8.88 6.23
CA LEU A 43 16.82 8.96 5.56
C LEU A 43 15.71 8.73 6.59
N PRO A 44 14.81 9.71 6.81
CA PRO A 44 13.67 9.57 7.74
C PRO A 44 12.74 8.40 7.37
N PHE A 45 12.75 8.03 6.09
CA PHE A 45 12.00 6.91 5.55
C PHE A 45 12.96 5.81 5.13
N LYS A 46 12.87 4.64 5.77
CA LYS A 46 13.48 3.41 5.26
C LYS A 46 12.52 2.86 4.20
N PRO A 47 12.97 2.64 2.95
CA PRO A 47 12.16 1.95 1.96
C PRO A 47 11.76 0.59 2.53
N LYS A 48 10.47 0.39 2.79
CA LYS A 48 9.93 -0.94 3.06
C LYS A 48 9.65 -1.57 1.71
N PHE A 49 10.42 -2.60 1.35
CA PHE A 49 10.06 -3.44 0.21
C PHE A 49 8.75 -4.15 0.58
N ARG A 50 7.64 -3.79 -0.06
CA ARG A 50 6.32 -4.40 0.26
C ARG A 50 6.20 -5.86 -0.18
N HIS A 51 7.18 -6.38 -0.91
CA HIS A 51 7.18 -7.74 -1.45
C HIS A 51 8.18 -8.68 -0.76
N THR A 52 8.90 -8.22 0.27
CA THR A 52 9.75 -9.13 1.06
C THR A 52 8.89 -10.08 1.90
N LEU A 53 9.27 -11.36 1.92
CA LEU A 53 8.75 -12.35 2.86
C LEU A 53 9.26 -12.00 4.27
N GLU A 54 8.37 -11.46 5.11
CA GLU A 54 8.67 -11.25 6.54
C GLU A 54 8.42 -12.54 7.34
N GLU A 55 9.11 -12.70 8.45
CA GLU A 55 8.96 -13.86 9.34
C GLU A 55 7.50 -13.92 9.87
N GLY A 56 6.81 -15.04 9.61
CA GLY A 56 5.39 -15.22 9.92
C GLY A 56 4.40 -14.97 8.77
N ASP A 57 4.86 -14.48 7.60
CA ASP A 57 4.03 -14.42 6.40
C ASP A 57 3.66 -15.81 5.86
N GLU A 58 4.52 -16.80 6.07
CA GLU A 58 4.31 -18.17 5.57
C GLU A 58 3.05 -18.81 6.17
N ALA A 59 2.85 -18.71 7.48
CA ALA A 59 1.64 -19.19 8.15
C ALA A 59 0.38 -18.47 7.66
N LYS A 60 0.44 -17.14 7.47
CA LYS A 60 -0.69 -16.36 6.93
C LYS A 60 -1.04 -16.74 5.49
N ARG A 61 -0.06 -17.14 4.69
CA ARG A 61 -0.25 -17.54 3.29
C ARG A 61 -0.69 -18.99 3.15
N ARG A 62 -0.28 -19.88 4.07
CA ARG A 62 -0.60 -21.32 4.02
C ARG A 62 -1.88 -21.69 4.77
N ASP A 63 -2.19 -21.02 5.87
CA ASP A 63 -3.30 -21.39 6.75
C ASP A 63 -4.52 -20.47 6.58
N GLY A 64 -4.51 -19.61 5.54
CA GLY A 64 -5.69 -18.86 5.14
C GLY A 64 -6.75 -19.78 4.49
N PRO A 65 -8.05 -19.50 4.63
CA PRO A 65 -9.11 -20.30 3.99
C PRO A 65 -9.00 -20.34 2.46
N ILE A 66 -8.24 -19.40 1.87
CA ILE A 66 -7.94 -19.30 0.45
C ILE A 66 -6.46 -18.94 0.30
N LEU A 67 -5.69 -19.78 -0.40
CA LEU A 67 -4.22 -19.68 -0.55
C LEU A 67 -3.75 -18.58 -1.53
N TRP A 68 -4.65 -17.74 -2.04
CA TRP A 68 -4.27 -16.74 -3.05
C TRP A 68 -3.49 -15.58 -2.41
N PRO A 69 -2.36 -15.16 -2.99
CA PRO A 69 -1.69 -13.95 -2.57
C PRO A 69 -2.64 -12.74 -2.62
N PRO A 70 -2.49 -11.78 -1.70
CA PRO A 70 -3.29 -10.57 -1.72
C PRO A 70 -3.07 -9.81 -3.03
N ARG A 71 -4.18 -9.39 -3.66
CA ARG A 71 -4.21 -8.66 -4.95
C ARG A 71 -3.77 -9.48 -6.17
N SER A 72 -4.09 -10.77 -6.19
CA SER A 72 -3.91 -11.63 -7.37
C SER A 72 -5.23 -11.96 -8.08
N PRO A 73 -5.85 -10.99 -8.80
CA PRO A 73 -7.07 -11.23 -9.59
C PRO A 73 -6.81 -12.15 -10.80
N ASP A 74 -5.56 -12.40 -11.15
CA ASP A 74 -5.12 -13.37 -12.14
C ASP A 74 -5.29 -14.83 -11.67
N LEU A 75 -5.37 -15.06 -10.35
CA LEU A 75 -5.47 -16.40 -9.76
C LEU A 75 -6.90 -16.77 -9.37
N THR A 76 -7.84 -15.84 -9.39
CA THR A 76 -9.25 -16.09 -9.13
C THR A 76 -9.99 -16.34 -10.45
N ILE A 77 -10.55 -17.55 -10.63
CA ILE A 77 -11.32 -17.91 -11.83
C ILE A 77 -12.44 -16.90 -12.12
N LEU A 78 -13.04 -16.34 -11.06
CA LEU A 78 -14.07 -15.32 -11.16
C LEU A 78 -13.56 -14.02 -11.80
N ASP A 79 -12.39 -13.51 -11.39
CA ASP A 79 -11.86 -12.26 -11.91
C ASP A 79 -11.16 -12.45 -13.26
N PHE A 80 -10.40 -13.54 -13.43
CA PHE A 80 -9.67 -13.85 -14.67
C PHE A 80 -10.60 -14.20 -15.83
N TYR A 81 -11.59 -15.08 -15.60
CA TYR A 81 -12.44 -15.62 -16.67
C TYR A 81 -13.86 -15.04 -16.63
N LEU A 82 -14.58 -15.23 -15.51
CA LEU A 82 -16.01 -14.94 -15.45
C LEU A 82 -16.32 -13.46 -15.68
N TRP A 83 -15.63 -12.56 -14.98
CA TRP A 83 -15.96 -11.13 -14.99
C TRP A 83 -15.72 -10.47 -16.35
N GLY A 84 -14.66 -10.86 -17.05
CA GLY A 84 -14.39 -10.41 -18.41
C GLY A 84 -15.49 -10.86 -19.39
N ARG A 85 -15.88 -12.14 -19.33
CA ARG A 85 -16.93 -12.73 -20.18
C ARG A 85 -18.30 -12.14 -19.89
N LEU A 86 -18.63 -11.96 -18.61
CA LEU A 86 -19.89 -11.36 -18.18
C LEU A 86 -20.01 -9.93 -18.68
N LYS A 87 -18.96 -9.11 -18.55
CA LYS A 87 -18.96 -7.74 -19.06
C LYS A 87 -19.15 -7.68 -20.57
N GLN A 88 -18.47 -8.55 -21.32
CA GLN A 88 -18.65 -8.63 -22.78
C GLN A 88 -20.10 -8.93 -23.16
N TYR A 89 -20.80 -9.77 -22.41
CA TYR A 89 -22.21 -10.09 -22.67
C TYR A 89 -23.15 -8.95 -22.25
N VAL A 90 -23.01 -8.47 -21.01
CA VAL A 90 -23.93 -7.50 -20.40
C VAL A 90 -23.86 -6.13 -21.07
N TYR A 91 -22.67 -5.69 -21.44
CA TYR A 91 -22.43 -4.39 -22.07
C TYR A 91 -22.32 -4.47 -23.60
N ARG A 92 -22.77 -5.58 -24.21
CA ARG A 92 -22.75 -5.74 -25.67
C ARG A 92 -23.57 -4.68 -26.39
N GLU A 93 -24.70 -4.28 -25.79
CA GLU A 93 -25.52 -3.17 -26.25
C GLU A 93 -25.55 -2.09 -25.16
N PRO A 94 -25.78 -0.81 -25.53
CA PRO A 94 -25.86 0.28 -24.57
C PRO A 94 -26.90 -0.01 -23.47
N LEU A 95 -26.56 0.36 -22.23
CA LEU A 95 -27.49 0.34 -21.11
C LEU A 95 -28.00 1.75 -20.87
N GLU A 96 -29.31 1.91 -20.68
CA GLU A 96 -29.95 3.22 -20.46
C GLU A 96 -29.94 3.63 -18.98
N ASN A 97 -28.94 3.19 -18.22
CA ASN A 97 -28.83 3.35 -16.76
C ASN A 97 -30.02 2.75 -15.97
N ASP A 98 -30.65 1.71 -16.49
CA ASP A 98 -31.67 0.94 -15.78
C ASP A 98 -31.05 -0.26 -15.03
N GLU A 99 -31.22 -0.29 -13.71
CA GLU A 99 -30.73 -1.36 -12.83
C GLU A 99 -31.44 -2.69 -13.10
N GLU A 100 -32.74 -2.66 -13.41
CA GLU A 100 -33.52 -3.88 -13.65
C GLU A 100 -33.12 -4.53 -14.99
N GLN A 101 -32.86 -3.71 -16.01
CA GLN A 101 -32.26 -4.16 -17.26
C GLN A 101 -30.89 -4.81 -17.01
N LEU A 102 -30.03 -4.18 -16.20
CA LEU A 102 -28.71 -4.73 -15.86
C LEU A 102 -28.83 -6.10 -15.17
N LYS A 103 -29.68 -6.22 -14.14
CA LYS A 103 -29.94 -7.49 -13.43
C LYS A 103 -30.44 -8.57 -14.38
N THR A 104 -31.40 -8.24 -15.24
CA THR A 104 -31.97 -9.16 -16.23
C THR A 104 -30.90 -9.68 -17.19
N ARG A 105 -30.00 -8.80 -17.65
CA ARG A 105 -28.89 -9.20 -18.54
C ARG A 105 -27.87 -10.09 -17.85
N ILE A 106 -27.54 -9.82 -16.59
CA ILE A 106 -26.65 -10.67 -15.79
C ILE A 106 -27.28 -12.06 -15.61
N GLN A 107 -28.57 -12.14 -15.27
CA GLN A 107 -29.27 -13.42 -15.09
C GLN A 107 -29.42 -14.22 -16.39
N ARG A 108 -29.60 -13.53 -17.52
CA ARG A 108 -29.66 -14.16 -18.86
C ARG A 108 -28.28 -14.44 -19.46
N ALA A 109 -27.21 -14.00 -18.83
CA ALA A 109 -25.86 -14.21 -19.34
C ALA A 109 -25.51 -15.70 -19.31
N ARG A 110 -25.35 -16.27 -20.50
CA ARG A 110 -24.87 -17.64 -20.67
C ARG A 110 -23.37 -17.59 -20.92
N ILE A 111 -22.58 -17.85 -19.87
CA ILE A 111 -21.11 -17.81 -19.87
C ILE A 111 -20.53 -19.22 -19.91
#